data_AF-A0A251WM80-F1
#
_entry.id   AF-A0A251WM80-F1
#
_cell.length_a   1.000
_cell.length_b   1.000
_cell.length_c   1.000
_cell.angle_alpha   90.00
_cell.angle_beta   90.00
_cell.angle_gamma   90.00
#
_symmetry.space_group_name_H-M   'P 1'
#
loop_
_entity.id
_entity.type
_entity.pdbx_description
1 polymer ?
#
loop_
_entity_poly.entity_id
_entity_poly.type
_entity_poly.pdbx_seq_one_letter_code
_entity_poly.pdbx_strand_id
1 'polypeptide(L)'
;MNWIIRKLEDIAVVFTPSDAFTDWLIQRSPAILDWVDPYRDRRLDDHAQRQVLQILQELRSTAEDEIRQYYMTRTKLPQDPEVRQALLTQLITQTLDKQPHWQCLQELESLLTLALSEDLLIECIGD
;
A
#
# COMPACT_ATOMS: atom_id res chain seq x y z
N MET A 1 8.48 8.39 12.04
CA MET A 1 7.08 7.95 12.25
C MET A 1 7.05 6.44 12.31
N ASN A 2 6.52 5.85 13.38
CA ASN A 2 6.42 4.41 13.55
C ASN A 2 4.95 3.99 13.64
N TRP A 3 4.53 3.06 12.78
CA TRP A 3 3.21 2.43 12.82
C TRP A 3 3.34 1.16 13.64
N ILE A 4 2.72 1.13 14.82
CA ILE A 4 2.80 0.00 15.74
C ILE A 4 1.45 -0.71 15.77
N ILE A 5 1.44 -1.97 15.37
CA ILE A 5 0.27 -2.84 15.56
C ILE A 5 0.35 -3.45 16.95
N ARG A 6 -0.71 -3.34 17.74
CA ARG A 6 -0.81 -3.94 19.07
C ARG A 6 -2.02 -4.89 19.18
N LYS A 7 -1.78 -6.13 19.64
CA LYS A 7 -2.84 -7.01 20.19
C LYS A 7 -2.77 -7.03 21.70
N LEU A 8 -3.65 -6.28 22.38
CA LEU A 8 -4.01 -6.32 23.81
C LEU A 8 -2.88 -6.31 24.88
N GLU A 9 -1.66 -6.77 24.61
CA GLU A 9 -0.42 -6.62 25.38
C GLU A 9 0.83 -7.28 24.70
N ASP A 10 0.71 -8.17 23.69
CA ASP A 10 1.84 -9.08 23.31
C ASP A 10 2.31 -9.08 21.84
N ILE A 11 1.51 -8.65 20.86
CA ILE A 11 1.97 -8.60 19.45
C ILE A 11 2.30 -7.16 19.10
N ALA A 12 3.59 -6.87 18.92
CA ALA A 12 4.09 -5.59 18.41
C ALA A 12 4.76 -5.81 17.05
N VAL A 13 4.11 -5.35 15.97
CA VAL A 13 4.78 -5.20 14.67
C VAL A 13 5.00 -3.71 14.46
N VAL A 14 6.26 -3.33 14.26
CA VAL A 14 6.65 -1.94 14.00
C VAL A 14 6.96 -1.80 12.52
N PHE A 15 6.22 -0.92 11.85
CA PHE A 15 6.46 -0.51 10.48
C PHE A 15 6.89 0.95 10.47
N THR A 16 8.08 1.21 9.97
CA THR A 16 8.64 2.55 9.87
C THR A 16 8.70 2.94 8.40
N PRO A 17 7.65 3.59 7.86
CA PRO A 17 7.70 4.09 6.50
C PRO A 17 8.82 5.12 6.36
N SER A 18 9.54 5.09 5.23
CA SER A 18 10.49 6.15 4.90
C SER A 18 9.75 7.48 4.66
N ASP A 19 10.43 8.61 4.91
CA ASP A 19 9.88 9.94 4.60
C ASP A 19 9.50 10.05 3.11
N ALA A 20 10.34 9.51 2.23
CA ALA A 20 10.08 9.47 0.79
C ALA A 20 8.80 8.69 0.43
N PHE A 21 8.51 7.58 1.13
CA PHE A 21 7.25 6.86 0.96
C PHE A 21 6.06 7.64 1.48
N THR A 22 6.20 8.27 2.65
CA THR A 22 5.14 9.06 3.28
C THR A 22 4.76 10.26 2.39
N ASP A 23 5.76 10.99 1.87
CA ASP A 23 5.56 12.08 0.93
C ASP A 23 4.87 11.61 -0.36
N TRP A 24 5.34 10.49 -0.93
CA TRP A 24 4.74 9.88 -2.11
C TRP A 24 3.26 9.51 -1.88
N LEU A 25 2.96 8.93 -0.71
CA LEU A 25 1.62 8.49 -0.34
C LEU A 25 0.67 9.69 -0.17
N ILE A 26 1.12 10.76 0.50
CA ILE A 26 0.35 12.01 0.68
C ILE A 26 0.09 12.69 -0.67
N GLN A 27 1.08 12.73 -1.56
CA GLN A 27 0.92 13.32 -2.91
C GLN A 27 -0.12 12.58 -3.74
N ARG A 28 -0.18 11.24 -3.61
CA ARG A 28 -1.09 10.38 -4.39
C ARG A 28 -2.48 10.29 -3.76
N SER A 29 -2.61 10.42 -2.45
CA SER A 29 -3.89 10.44 -1.75
C SER A 29 -3.85 11.43 -0.58
N PRO A 30 -4.14 12.72 -0.81
CA PRO A 30 -4.11 13.74 0.26
C PRO A 30 -5.05 13.43 1.42
N ALA A 31 -6.11 12.65 1.18
CA ALA A 31 -7.06 12.21 2.20
C ALA A 31 -6.39 11.35 3.29
N ILE A 32 -5.26 10.70 2.98
CA ILE A 32 -4.52 9.88 3.95
C ILE A 32 -3.74 10.74 4.94
N LEU A 33 -3.52 12.03 4.67
CA LEU A 33 -2.70 12.91 5.51
C LEU A 33 -3.19 12.91 6.96
N ASP A 34 -4.50 12.93 7.17
CA ASP A 34 -5.12 12.89 8.50
C ASP A 34 -4.79 11.62 9.32
N TRP A 35 -4.14 10.63 8.70
CA TRP A 35 -3.97 9.27 9.18
C TRP A 35 -2.50 8.87 9.29
N VAL A 36 -1.67 9.48 8.43
CA VAL A 36 -0.20 9.37 8.44
C VAL A 36 0.47 10.59 9.08
N ASP A 37 -0.28 11.49 9.74
CA ASP A 37 0.30 12.64 10.44
C ASP A 37 0.97 12.18 11.76
N PRO A 38 2.32 12.20 11.87
CA PRO A 38 3.03 11.75 13.06
C PRO A 38 2.82 12.68 14.27
N TYR A 39 2.34 13.90 14.06
CA TYR A 39 2.07 14.87 15.11
C TYR A 39 0.67 14.74 15.70
N ARG A 40 -0.13 13.80 15.17
CA ARG A 40 -1.44 13.45 15.70
C ARG A 40 -1.37 12.06 16.31
N ASP A 41 -1.46 11.99 17.63
CA ASP A 41 -1.70 10.73 18.33
C ASP A 41 -3.04 10.14 17.87
N ARG A 42 -3.00 9.26 16.88
CA ARG A 42 -4.19 8.60 16.33
C ARG A 42 -4.03 7.09 16.41
N ARG A 43 -4.96 6.51 17.16
CA ARG A 43 -5.35 5.11 17.03
C ARG A 43 -6.24 5.01 15.80
N LEU A 44 -5.87 4.14 14.86
CA LEU A 44 -6.76 3.76 13.76
C LEU A 44 -7.73 2.72 14.31
N ASP A 45 -8.99 3.11 14.48
CA ASP A 45 -10.08 2.17 14.72
C ASP A 45 -10.37 1.32 13.47
N ASP A 46 -11.24 0.30 13.58
CA ASP A 46 -11.56 -0.59 12.46
C ASP A 46 -12.07 0.14 11.21
N HIS A 47 -12.92 1.16 11.41
CA HIS A 47 -13.46 1.95 10.31
C HIS A 47 -12.33 2.68 9.60
N ALA A 48 -11.43 3.23 10.40
CA ALA A 48 -10.25 3.88 9.94
C ALA A 48 -9.36 2.89 9.14
N GLN A 49 -8.92 1.80 9.75
CA GLN A 49 -8.04 0.84 9.09
C GLN A 49 -8.60 0.37 7.73
N ARG A 50 -9.92 0.18 7.61
CA ARG A 50 -10.58 -0.14 6.34
C ARG A 50 -10.49 0.96 5.30
N GLN A 51 -10.67 2.23 5.69
CA GLN A 51 -10.53 3.36 4.76
C GLN A 51 -9.10 3.51 4.25
N VAL A 52 -8.09 3.36 5.12
CA VAL A 52 -6.69 3.35 4.67
C VAL A 52 -6.43 2.20 3.72
N LEU A 53 -6.87 0.99 4.08
CA LEU A 53 -6.68 -0.19 3.22
C LEU A 53 -7.33 0.01 1.85
N GLN A 54 -8.54 0.58 1.80
CA GLN A 54 -9.20 0.89 0.54
C GLN A 54 -8.37 1.88 -0.31
N ILE A 55 -7.84 2.96 0.30
CA ILE A 55 -6.98 3.93 -0.40
C ILE A 55 -5.75 3.23 -0.99
N LEU A 56 -5.08 2.36 -0.22
CA LEU A 56 -3.90 1.65 -0.71
C LEU A 56 -4.23 0.72 -1.88
N GLN A 57 -5.34 -0.01 -1.79
CA GLN A 57 -5.83 -0.89 -2.86
C GLN A 57 -6.18 -0.11 -4.13
N GLU A 58 -6.79 1.08 -4.00
CA GLU A 58 -7.09 1.96 -5.12
C GLU A 58 -5.80 2.50 -5.79
N LEU A 59 -4.81 2.90 -4.99
CA LEU A 59 -3.50 3.32 -5.49
C LEU A 59 -2.79 2.20 -6.25
N ARG A 60 -2.84 0.98 -5.70
CA ARG A 60 -2.32 -0.22 -6.34
C ARG A 60 -3.02 -0.51 -7.67
N SER A 61 -4.35 -0.56 -7.69
CA SER A 61 -5.11 -0.81 -8.91
C SER A 61 -4.80 0.23 -9.98
N THR A 62 -4.70 1.50 -9.59
CA THR A 62 -4.37 2.60 -10.49
C THR A 62 -2.97 2.42 -11.09
N ALA A 63 -1.96 2.08 -10.27
CA ALA A 63 -0.60 1.85 -10.74
C ALA A 63 -0.51 0.63 -11.68
N GLU A 64 -1.19 -0.46 -11.34
CA GLU A 64 -1.28 -1.66 -12.19
C GLU A 64 -1.91 -1.32 -13.56
N ASP A 65 -2.97 -0.52 -13.58
CA ASP A 65 -3.64 -0.09 -14.81
C ASP A 65 -2.79 0.86 -15.65
N GLU A 66 -2.11 1.84 -15.03
CA GLU A 66 -1.17 2.74 -15.73
C GLU A 66 -0.08 1.95 -16.46
N ILE A 67 0.52 0.96 -15.78
CA ILE A 67 1.57 0.11 -16.35
C ILE A 67 1.00 -0.83 -17.43
N ARG A 68 -0.19 -1.40 -17.19
CA ARG A 68 -0.90 -2.22 -18.18
C ARG A 68 -1.14 -1.44 -19.47
N GLN A 69 -1.65 -0.21 -19.38
CA GLN A 69 -1.89 0.67 -20.53
C GLN A 69 -0.59 1.03 -21.24
N TYR A 70 0.49 1.30 -20.50
CA TYR A 70 1.81 1.53 -21.08
C TYR A 70 2.28 0.35 -21.96
N TYR A 71 2.20 -0.89 -21.45
CA TYR A 71 2.64 -2.06 -22.21
C TYR A 71 1.71 -2.39 -23.37
N MET A 72 0.40 -2.26 -23.19
CA MET A 72 -0.60 -2.47 -24.26
C MET A 72 -0.42 -1.53 -25.44
N THR A 73 0.01 -0.28 -25.19
CA THR A 73 0.16 0.74 -26.25
C THR A 73 1.55 0.77 -26.87
N ARG A 74 2.60 0.38 -26.14
CA ARG A 74 4.00 0.55 -26.58
C ARG A 74 4.76 -0.74 -26.88
N THR A 75 4.19 -1.91 -26.56
CA THR A 75 4.87 -3.20 -26.73
C THR A 75 4.09 -4.10 -27.67
N LYS A 76 4.78 -4.81 -28.56
CA LYS A 76 4.16 -5.88 -29.36
C LYS A 76 3.90 -7.07 -28.45
N LEU A 77 2.63 -7.29 -28.11
CA LEU A 77 2.21 -8.41 -27.27
C LEU A 77 1.73 -9.59 -28.14
N PRO A 78 1.81 -10.83 -27.60
CA PRO A 78 1.27 -12.02 -28.26
C PRO A 78 -0.21 -11.87 -28.67
N GLN A 79 -0.59 -12.48 -29.78
CA GLN A 79 -1.99 -12.49 -30.22
C GLN A 79 -2.86 -13.42 -29.35
N ASP A 80 -2.26 -14.49 -28.83
CA ASP A 80 -2.91 -15.40 -27.89
C ASP A 80 -3.32 -14.66 -26.59
N PRO A 81 -4.61 -14.68 -26.21
CA PRO A 81 -5.10 -13.95 -25.04
C PRO A 81 -4.51 -14.44 -23.71
N GLU A 82 -4.31 -15.74 -23.53
CA GLU A 82 -3.82 -16.32 -22.28
C GLU A 82 -2.33 -15.98 -22.11
N VAL A 83 -1.54 -16.16 -23.18
CA VAL A 83 -0.12 -15.81 -23.18
C VAL A 83 0.06 -14.30 -23.01
N ARG A 84 -0.78 -13.48 -23.65
CA ARG A 84 -0.77 -12.03 -23.47
C ARG A 84 -1.04 -11.63 -22.02
N GLN A 85 -2.05 -12.21 -21.39
CA GLN A 85 -2.40 -11.89 -20.02
C GLN A 85 -1.31 -12.33 -19.04
N ALA A 86 -0.74 -13.53 -19.22
CA ALA A 86 0.38 -14.00 -18.41
C ALA A 86 1.61 -13.09 -18.52
N LEU A 87 1.98 -12.69 -19.75
CA LEU A 87 3.10 -11.79 -20.00
C LEU A 87 2.84 -10.39 -19.40
N LEU A 88 1.64 -9.85 -19.56
CA LEU A 88 1.27 -8.56 -18.98
C LEU A 88 1.38 -8.59 -17.45
N THR A 89 0.84 -9.63 -16.80
CA THR A 89 0.96 -9.79 -15.34
C THR A 89 2.42 -9.81 -14.89
N GLN A 90 3.28 -10.54 -15.61
CA GLN A 90 4.71 -10.58 -15.30
C GLN A 90 5.40 -9.22 -15.49
N LEU A 91 5.11 -8.52 -16.58
CA LEU A 91 5.69 -7.20 -16.87
C LEU A 91 5.25 -6.14 -15.85
N ILE A 92 3.97 -6.15 -15.47
CA ILE A 92 3.42 -5.27 -14.44
C ILE A 92 4.15 -5.52 -13.12
N THR A 93 4.21 -6.78 -12.68
CA THR A 93 4.90 -7.17 -11.43
C THR A 93 6.36 -6.70 -11.43
N GLN A 94 7.12 -7.00 -12.48
CA GLN A 94 8.53 -6.59 -12.59
C GLN A 94 8.73 -5.06 -12.62
N THR A 95 7.74 -4.32 -13.10
CA THR A 95 7.81 -2.85 -13.15
C THR A 95 7.51 -2.25 -11.79
N LEU A 96 6.50 -2.78 -11.11
CA LEU A 96 6.14 -2.38 -9.76
C LEU A 96 7.24 -2.70 -8.75
N ASP A 97 7.86 -3.88 -8.84
CA ASP A 97 8.97 -4.29 -7.95
C ASP A 97 10.21 -3.37 -8.06
N LYS A 98 10.34 -2.63 -9.17
CA LYS A 98 11.42 -1.64 -9.35
C LYS A 98 11.07 -0.28 -8.76
N GLN A 99 9.82 -0.04 -8.36
CA GLN A 99 9.42 1.21 -7.74
C GLN A 99 9.78 1.19 -6.25
N PRO A 100 10.50 2.21 -5.75
CA PRO A 100 10.99 2.22 -4.38
C PRO A 100 9.87 2.21 -3.32
N HIS A 101 8.68 2.71 -3.67
CA HIS A 101 7.53 2.81 -2.77
C HIS A 101 6.66 1.55 -2.75
N TRP A 102 6.84 0.64 -3.71
CA TRP A 102 5.92 -0.47 -3.92
C TRP A 102 5.97 -1.50 -2.80
N GLN A 103 7.19 -1.86 -2.36
CA GLN A 103 7.37 -2.78 -1.25
C GLN A 103 6.74 -2.23 0.03
N CYS A 104 6.97 -0.95 0.36
CA CYS A 104 6.36 -0.32 1.53
C CYS A 104 4.82 -0.28 1.46
N LEU A 105 4.25 -0.08 0.27
CA LEU A 105 2.80 -0.14 0.06
C LEU A 105 2.26 -1.54 0.37
N GLN A 106 2.90 -2.59 -0.17
CA GLN A 106 2.49 -3.98 0.06
C GLN A 106 2.63 -4.40 1.53
N GLU A 107 3.71 -3.98 2.19
CA GLU A 107 3.92 -4.21 3.62
C GLU A 107 2.80 -3.54 4.44
N LEU A 108 2.49 -2.27 4.15
CA LEU A 108 1.42 -1.55 4.85
C LEU A 108 0.02 -2.17 4.59
N GLU A 109 -0.29 -2.59 3.36
CA GLU A 109 -1.53 -3.31 3.05
C GLU A 109 -1.64 -4.62 3.85
N SER A 110 -0.54 -5.38 3.91
CA SER A 110 -0.49 -6.66 4.62
C SER A 110 -0.70 -6.46 6.12
N LEU A 111 -0.11 -5.40 6.66
CA LEU A 111 -0.23 -4.99 8.06
C LEU A 111 -1.65 -4.59 8.44
N LEU A 112 -2.30 -3.76 7.61
CA LEU A 112 -3.70 -3.36 7.80
C LEU A 112 -4.65 -4.55 7.67
N THR A 113 -4.39 -5.44 6.71
CA THR A 113 -5.19 -6.66 6.52
C THR A 113 -5.08 -7.59 7.72
N LEU A 114 -3.85 -7.79 8.22
CA LEU A 114 -3.60 -8.58 9.42
C LEU A 114 -4.32 -7.95 10.62
N ALA A 115 -4.19 -6.64 10.81
CA ALA A 115 -4.83 -5.93 11.91
C ALA A 115 -6.35 -6.09 11.90
N LEU A 116 -6.98 -5.92 10.74
CA LEU A 116 -8.42 -6.11 10.56
C LEU A 116 -8.88 -7.57 10.73
N SER A 117 -8.03 -8.55 10.41
CA SER A 117 -8.38 -9.97 10.53
C SER A 117 -8.31 -10.50 11.96
N GLU A 118 -7.48 -9.87 12.79
CA GLU A 118 -7.13 -10.33 14.14
C GLU A 118 -7.67 -9.39 15.24
N ASP A 119 -8.53 -8.44 14.87
CA ASP A 119 -9.06 -7.35 15.72
C ASP A 119 -7.94 -6.58 16.45
N LEU A 120 -6.90 -6.19 15.70
CA LEU A 120 -5.73 -5.45 16.21
C LEU A 120 -5.90 -3.95 16.03
N LEU A 121 -5.29 -3.18 16.94
CA LEU A 121 -5.21 -1.74 16.83
C LEU A 121 -3.88 -1.31 16.21
N ILE A 122 -3.93 -0.33 15.30
CA ILE A 122 -2.74 0.34 14.78
C ILE A 122 -2.62 1.71 15.45
N GLU A 123 -1.50 1.93 16.13
CA GLU A 123 -1.11 3.20 16.72
C GLU A 123 -0.03 3.85 15.87
N CYS A 124 -0.27 5.08 15.45
CA CYS A 124 0.76 5.91 14.83
C CYS A 124 1.51 6.66 15.94
N ILE A 125 2.82 6.44 16.06
CA ILE A 125 3.66 7.09 17.07
C ILE A 125 4.68 8.00 16.37
N GLY A 126 4.63 9.29 16.70
CA GLY A 126 5.66 10.27 16.38
C GLY A 126 6.85 10.14 17.34
N ASP A 127 8.07 10.37 16.84
CA ASP A 127 9.26 10.51 17.69
C ASP A 127 9.30 11.89 18.37
#